data_AF-A0A8X6WKB8-F1
#
_entry.id   AF-A0A8X6WKB8-F1
#
_cell.length_a   1.000
_cell.length_b   1.000
_cell.length_c   1.000
_cell.angle_alpha   90.00
_cell.angle_beta   90.00
_cell.angle_gamma   90.00
#
_symmetry.space_group_name_H-M   'P 1'
#
loop_
_entity.id
_entity.type
_entity.pdbx_description
1 polymer ?
#
loop_
_entity_poly.entity_id
_entity_poly.type
_entity_poly.pdbx_seq_one_letter_code
_entity_poly.pdbx_strand_id
1 'polypeptide(L)'
;MGDLTFTENADMHYMYGNVNGNGRDVLRMYHAQFPGRQMLNHRIFERLHRQLRETGSFSVTRRDIGRQSAVHSPSLKESILNDVANKPELGRTSAVAHHISVSHQTICRALRENRLHLLHFRRVQPFNPAGYLLRLPVGGTSMSAIAGLHSSCAERYEELM
;
A
#
# COMPACT_ATOMS: atom_id res chain seq x y z
N MET A 1 -2.99 -6.57 24.67
CA MET A 1 -2.33 -7.63 25.42
C MET A 1 -0.95 -7.10 25.70
N GLY A 2 -0.55 -7.03 26.96
CA GLY A 2 0.87 -6.92 27.27
C GLY A 2 1.60 -8.12 26.68
N ASP A 3 2.92 -8.00 26.55
CA ASP A 3 3.78 -8.86 25.75
C ASP A 3 3.88 -10.29 26.30
N LEU A 4 2.78 -11.04 26.21
CA LEU A 4 2.70 -12.46 26.52
C LEU A 4 3.40 -13.23 25.42
N THR A 5 4.42 -13.96 25.80
CA THR A 5 5.20 -14.78 24.89
C THR A 5 4.37 -15.95 24.35
N PHE A 6 4.73 -16.48 23.18
CA PHE A 6 4.08 -17.65 22.61
C PHE A 6 4.14 -18.86 23.56
N THR A 7 5.27 -19.02 24.26
CA THR A 7 5.49 -20.06 25.28
C THR A 7 4.52 -19.91 26.45
N GLU A 8 4.33 -18.71 26.98
CA GLU A 8 3.38 -18.49 28.06
C GLU A 8 1.94 -18.79 27.62
N ASN A 9 1.56 -18.39 26.40
CA ASN A 9 0.23 -18.69 25.84
C ASN A 9 -0.01 -20.19 25.68
N ALA A 10 1.02 -20.96 25.29
CA ALA A 10 0.93 -22.42 25.18
C ALA A 10 0.77 -23.08 26.55
N ASP A 11 1.60 -22.70 27.54
CA ASP A 11 1.51 -23.21 28.91
C ASP A 11 0.14 -22.93 29.53
N MET A 12 -0.38 -21.72 29.31
CA MET A 12 -1.71 -21.32 29.77
C MET A 12 -2.83 -22.16 29.14
N HIS A 13 -2.74 -22.41 27.83
CA HIS A 13 -3.74 -23.21 27.13
C HIS A 13 -3.74 -24.67 27.62
N TYR A 14 -2.55 -25.24 27.82
CA TYR A 14 -2.39 -26.58 28.38
C TYR A 14 -3.04 -26.70 29.76
N MET A 15 -2.76 -25.74 30.66
CA MET A 15 -3.35 -25.71 32.00
C MET A 15 -4.86 -25.49 32.01
N TYR A 16 -5.38 -24.69 31.07
CA TYR A 16 -6.82 -24.47 30.90
C TYR A 16 -7.59 -25.73 30.49
N GLY A 17 -6.98 -26.57 29.65
CA GLY A 17 -7.53 -27.89 29.34
C GLY A 17 -7.56 -28.82 30.57
N ASN A 18 -6.55 -28.76 31.43
CA ASN A 18 -6.41 -29.64 32.58
C ASN A 18 -7.49 -29.43 33.68
N VAL A 19 -8.07 -28.23 33.77
CA VAL A 19 -9.11 -27.89 34.77
C VAL A 19 -10.52 -27.81 34.19
N ASN A 20 -10.76 -28.40 33.02
CA ASN A 20 -12.05 -28.35 32.33
C ASN A 20 -12.59 -26.93 32.09
N GLY A 21 -11.70 -25.95 31.86
CA GLY A 21 -12.08 -24.59 31.49
C GLY A 21 -12.40 -23.62 32.65
N ASN A 22 -12.08 -23.96 33.91
CA ASN A 22 -12.20 -22.99 35.01
C ASN A 22 -11.01 -22.01 35.06
N GLY A 23 -11.20 -20.79 34.55
CA GLY A 23 -10.15 -19.76 34.52
C GLY A 23 -9.63 -19.30 35.90
N ARG A 24 -10.43 -19.43 36.97
CA ARG A 24 -9.98 -19.05 38.33
C ARG A 24 -9.05 -20.09 38.94
N ASP A 25 -9.37 -21.36 38.72
CA ASP A 25 -8.55 -22.47 39.19
C ASP A 25 -7.21 -22.50 38.44
N VAL A 26 -7.23 -22.27 37.12
CA VAL A 26 -5.98 -22.09 36.36
C VAL A 26 -5.16 -20.95 36.89
N LEU A 27 -5.76 -19.80 37.18
CA LEU A 27 -4.99 -18.66 37.69
C LEU A 27 -4.23 -19.04 38.96
N ARG A 28 -4.88 -19.74 39.90
CA ARG A 28 -4.26 -20.21 41.13
C ARG A 28 -3.13 -21.21 40.87
N MET A 29 -3.36 -22.19 39.99
CA MET A 29 -2.35 -23.20 39.65
C MET A 29 -1.16 -22.59 38.90
N TYR A 30 -1.43 -21.69 37.96
CA TYR A 30 -0.43 -21.01 37.15
C TYR A 30 0.48 -20.13 38.01
N HIS A 31 -0.09 -19.42 38.99
CA HIS A 31 0.70 -18.67 39.97
C HIS A 31 1.56 -19.55 40.86
N ALA A 32 1.04 -20.69 41.31
CA ALA A 32 1.81 -21.63 42.12
C ALA A 32 2.98 -22.25 41.33
N GLN A 33 2.77 -22.52 40.04
CA GLN A 33 3.77 -23.14 39.17
C GLN A 33 4.80 -22.15 38.62
N PHE A 34 4.41 -20.89 38.40
CA PHE A 34 5.26 -19.86 37.78
C PHE A 34 5.25 -18.55 38.60
N PRO A 35 5.93 -18.50 39.76
CA PRO A 35 5.86 -17.35 40.67
C PRO A 35 6.51 -16.06 40.14
N GLY A 36 7.30 -16.12 39.06
CA GLY A 36 7.96 -14.95 38.46
C GLY A 36 7.29 -14.40 37.19
N ARG A 37 6.18 -14.99 36.73
CA ARG A 37 5.48 -14.54 35.52
C ARG A 37 4.47 -13.44 35.84
N GLN A 38 4.13 -12.63 34.83
CA GLN A 38 3.20 -11.52 34.97
C GLN A 38 1.86 -11.97 35.55
N MET A 39 1.27 -11.17 36.46
CA MET A 39 -0.07 -11.44 36.97
C MET A 39 -1.13 -11.26 35.88
N LEU A 40 -1.93 -12.30 35.68
CA LEU A 40 -2.95 -12.38 34.64
C LEU A 40 -4.35 -12.21 35.22
N ASN A 41 -5.28 -11.74 34.38
CA ASN A 41 -6.70 -11.82 34.69
C ASN A 41 -7.22 -13.22 34.29
N HIS A 42 -8.04 -13.87 35.13
CA HIS A 42 -8.65 -15.18 34.84
C HIS A 42 -9.38 -15.25 33.48
N ARG A 43 -9.90 -14.12 32.98
CA ARG A 43 -10.54 -14.04 31.65
C ARG A 43 -9.58 -14.25 30.48
N ILE A 44 -8.27 -14.13 30.70
CA ILE A 44 -7.26 -14.31 29.66
C ILE A 44 -7.26 -15.76 29.17
N PHE A 45 -7.45 -16.74 30.07
CA PHE A 45 -7.48 -18.16 29.70
C PHE A 45 -8.66 -18.51 28.77
N GLU A 46 -9.85 -18.04 29.13
CA GLU A 46 -11.06 -18.23 28.30
C GLU A 46 -10.90 -17.55 26.93
N ARG A 47 -10.40 -16.30 26.93
CA ARG A 47 -10.14 -15.57 25.69
C ARG A 47 -9.09 -16.28 24.81
N LEU A 48 -8.02 -16.81 25.41
CA LEU A 48 -6.97 -17.57 24.73
C LEU A 48 -7.56 -18.78 24.00
N HIS A 49 -8.35 -19.58 24.72
CA HIS A 49 -9.03 -20.75 24.17
C HIS A 49 -9.98 -20.36 23.03
N ARG A 50 -10.79 -19.30 23.22
CA ARG A 50 -11.69 -18.79 22.19
C ARG A 50 -10.93 -18.34 20.94
N GLN A 51 -9.84 -17.59 21.08
CA GLN A 51 -9.03 -17.13 19.95
C GLN A 51 -8.41 -18.29 19.16
N LEU A 52 -7.95 -19.34 19.85
CA LEU A 52 -7.50 -20.56 19.18
C LEU A 52 -8.62 -21.23 18.40
N ARG A 53 -9.82 -21.32 18.98
CA ARG A 53 -10.96 -21.97 18.33
C ARG A 53 -11.50 -21.19 17.13
N GLU A 54 -11.52 -19.86 17.21
CA GLU A 54 -12.11 -18.99 16.19
C GLU A 54 -11.10 -18.58 15.10
N THR A 55 -9.87 -18.25 15.50
CA THR A 55 -8.86 -17.65 14.61
C THR A 55 -7.64 -18.55 14.40
N GLY A 56 -7.46 -19.61 15.21
CA GLY A 56 -6.29 -20.49 15.12
C GLY A 56 -4.96 -19.84 15.51
N SER A 57 -4.98 -18.67 16.14
CA SER A 57 -3.76 -17.94 16.52
C SER A 57 -3.91 -17.22 17.86
N PHE A 58 -2.80 -17.08 18.58
CA PHE A 58 -2.72 -16.32 19.83
C PHE A 58 -2.67 -14.80 19.61
N SER A 59 -2.34 -14.37 18.39
CA SER A 59 -2.27 -12.96 18.03
C SER A 59 -3.65 -12.37 17.83
N VAL A 60 -3.89 -11.19 18.40
CA VAL A 60 -5.05 -10.37 18.01
C VAL A 60 -4.78 -9.83 16.60
N THR A 61 -5.38 -10.46 15.59
CA THR A 61 -5.35 -9.95 14.22
C THR A 61 -6.14 -8.64 14.16
N ARG A 62 -5.47 -7.49 14.30
CA ARG A 62 -6.09 -6.15 14.21
C ARG A 62 -6.22 -5.65 12.76
N ARG A 63 -6.43 -6.54 11.78
CA ARG A 63 -6.46 -6.14 10.37
C ARG A 63 -7.62 -5.19 10.06
N ASP A 64 -8.75 -5.33 10.77
CA ASP A 64 -9.99 -4.60 10.45
C ASP A 64 -10.51 -3.68 11.56
N ILE A 65 -9.71 -3.44 12.62
CA ILE A 65 -10.09 -2.56 13.75
C ILE A 65 -9.71 -1.09 13.49
N GLY A 66 -9.42 -0.75 12.23
CA GLY A 66 -9.28 0.64 11.80
C GLY A 66 -10.66 1.26 11.57
N ARG A 67 -10.81 2.57 11.85
CA ARG A 67 -11.97 3.34 11.37
C ARG A 67 -12.05 3.15 9.86
N GLN A 68 -13.13 2.55 9.37
CA GLN A 68 -13.45 2.52 7.94
C GLN A 68 -13.56 3.97 7.48
N SER A 69 -12.45 4.51 6.99
CA SER A 69 -12.40 5.89 6.50
C SER A 69 -13.35 5.94 5.31
N ALA A 70 -14.26 6.91 5.21
CA ALA A 70 -15.16 7.09 4.06
C ALA A 70 -14.42 7.10 2.70
N VAL A 71 -13.11 7.38 2.73
CA VAL A 71 -12.12 7.20 1.66
C VAL A 71 -12.06 5.79 1.05
N HIS A 72 -12.40 4.75 1.80
CA HIS A 72 -12.39 3.35 1.32
C HIS A 72 -13.68 2.96 0.59
N SER A 73 -14.68 3.83 0.49
CA SER A 73 -15.86 3.54 -0.34
C SER A 73 -15.42 3.27 -1.79
N PRO A 74 -15.71 2.08 -2.36
CA PRO A 74 -15.31 1.73 -3.73
C PRO A 74 -15.84 2.74 -4.75
N SER A 75 -17.07 3.21 -4.56
CA SER A 75 -17.73 4.20 -5.41
C SER A 75 -16.99 5.54 -5.49
N LEU A 76 -16.47 6.02 -4.36
CA LEU A 76 -15.73 7.28 -4.28
C LEU A 76 -14.35 7.15 -4.96
N LYS A 77 -13.70 6.01 -4.77
CA LYS A 77 -12.42 5.71 -5.43
C LYS A 77 -12.58 5.62 -6.95
N GLU A 78 -13.60 4.92 -7.42
CA GLU A 78 -13.90 4.80 -8.85
C GLU A 78 -14.19 6.17 -9.48
N SER A 79 -14.98 7.02 -8.81
CA SER A 79 -15.23 8.38 -9.28
C SER A 79 -13.95 9.22 -9.38
N ILE A 80 -13.06 9.13 -8.38
CA ILE A 80 -11.75 9.80 -8.39
C ILE A 80 -10.89 9.29 -9.56
N LEU A 81 -10.83 7.98 -9.77
CA LEU A 81 -10.02 7.38 -10.82
C LEU A 81 -10.54 7.74 -12.22
N ASN A 82 -11.86 7.76 -12.41
CA ASN A 82 -12.48 8.12 -13.67
C ASN A 82 -12.23 9.59 -14.03
N ASP A 83 -12.34 10.51 -13.06
CA ASP A 83 -12.08 11.94 -13.29
C ASP A 83 -10.61 12.21 -13.65
N VAL A 84 -9.67 11.47 -13.04
CA VAL A 84 -8.24 11.57 -13.36
C VAL A 84 -7.95 11.01 -14.76
N ALA A 85 -8.59 9.90 -15.14
CA ALA A 85 -8.44 9.31 -16.48
C ALA A 85 -9.00 10.24 -17.58
N ASN A 86 -10.13 10.91 -17.33
CA ASN A 86 -10.77 11.79 -18.32
C ASN A 86 -10.04 13.14 -18.51
N LYS A 87 -9.23 13.58 -17.54
CA LYS A 87 -8.56 14.90 -17.58
C LYS A 87 -7.11 14.84 -17.08
N PRO A 88 -6.18 14.18 -17.81
CA PRO A 88 -4.78 14.07 -17.41
C PRO A 88 -4.07 15.44 -17.38
N GLU A 89 -4.54 16.42 -18.17
CA GLU A 89 -3.97 17.76 -18.24
C GLU A 89 -4.10 18.55 -16.93
N LEU A 90 -5.07 18.19 -16.08
CA LEU A 90 -5.32 18.94 -14.87
C LEU A 90 -4.22 18.79 -13.82
N GLY A 91 -3.35 17.76 -13.94
CA GLY A 91 -2.02 17.61 -13.31
C GLY A 91 -1.90 17.77 -11.77
N ARG A 92 -2.92 18.31 -11.12
CA ARG A 92 -3.01 18.72 -9.73
C ARG A 92 -4.27 18.09 -9.17
N THR A 93 -4.07 17.22 -8.20
CA THR A 93 -5.06 16.66 -7.27
C THR A 93 -6.04 17.71 -6.72
N SER A 94 -5.66 18.99 -6.66
CA SER A 94 -6.55 20.10 -6.26
C SER A 94 -7.69 20.38 -7.25
N ALA A 95 -7.48 20.20 -8.55
CA ALA A 95 -8.53 20.46 -9.55
C ALA A 95 -9.63 19.38 -9.49
N VAL A 96 -9.23 18.13 -9.25
CA VAL A 96 -10.16 17.00 -9.02
C VAL A 96 -10.89 17.14 -7.69
N ALA A 97 -10.23 17.67 -6.65
CA ALA A 97 -10.84 17.94 -5.35
C ALA A 97 -12.03 18.90 -5.43
N HIS A 98 -11.97 19.93 -6.27
CA HIS A 98 -13.08 20.88 -6.47
C HIS A 98 -14.30 20.24 -7.15
N HIS A 99 -14.10 19.24 -8.02
CA HIS A 99 -15.21 18.55 -8.69
C HIS A 99 -15.91 17.55 -7.77
N ILE A 100 -15.16 16.82 -6.94
CA ILE A 100 -15.67 15.70 -6.13
C ILE A 100 -15.97 16.14 -4.67
N SER A 101 -15.62 17.37 -4.27
CA SER A 101 -15.75 17.88 -2.89
C SER A 101 -15.06 17.00 -1.84
N VAL A 102 -13.94 16.39 -2.23
CA VAL A 102 -13.16 15.47 -1.40
C VAL A 102 -11.80 16.09 -1.10
N SER A 103 -11.29 15.87 0.12
CA SER A 103 -10.00 16.44 0.52
C SER A 103 -8.85 15.95 -0.37
N HIS A 104 -7.92 16.84 -0.69
CA HIS A 104 -6.72 16.53 -1.47
C HIS A 104 -5.96 15.29 -0.95
N GLN A 105 -5.85 15.13 0.37
CA GLN A 105 -5.19 13.98 1.00
C GLN A 105 -5.86 12.64 0.66
N THR A 106 -7.19 12.62 0.57
CA THR A 106 -7.98 11.44 0.20
C THR A 106 -7.67 11.01 -1.23
N ILE A 107 -7.59 11.97 -2.14
CA ILE A 107 -7.28 11.74 -3.56
C ILE A 107 -5.83 11.23 -3.70
N CYS A 108 -4.87 11.87 -3.03
CA CYS A 108 -3.49 11.40 -3.01
C CYS A 108 -3.37 9.96 -2.47
N ARG A 109 -4.15 9.61 -1.44
CA ARG A 109 -4.15 8.25 -0.89
C ARG A 109 -4.72 7.25 -1.89
N ALA A 110 -5.87 7.55 -2.50
CA ALA A 110 -6.49 6.71 -3.51
C ALA A 110 -5.58 6.48 -4.74
N LEU A 111 -4.88 7.52 -5.20
CA LEU A 111 -3.92 7.40 -6.31
C LEU A 111 -2.71 6.54 -5.95
N ARG A 112 -2.15 6.71 -4.74
CA ARG A 112 -1.04 5.88 -4.24
C ARG A 112 -1.43 4.42 -4.08
N GLU A 113 -2.62 4.15 -3.53
CA GLU A 113 -3.18 2.80 -3.39
C GLU A 113 -3.32 2.10 -4.76
N ASN A 114 -3.62 2.85 -5.82
CA ASN A 114 -3.77 2.34 -7.20
C ASN A 114 -2.48 2.47 -8.06
N ARG A 115 -1.34 2.81 -7.46
CA ARG A 115 -0.04 2.99 -8.14
C ARG A 115 -0.05 3.99 -9.30
N LEU A 116 -0.96 4.96 -9.28
CA LEU A 116 -1.02 6.03 -10.27
C LEU A 116 -0.18 7.23 -9.81
N HIS A 117 0.91 7.50 -10.52
CA HIS A 117 1.67 8.74 -10.39
C HIS A 117 1.16 9.73 -11.42
N LEU A 118 0.61 10.86 -10.94
CA LEU A 118 0.26 11.97 -11.83
C LEU A 118 1.55 12.50 -12.49
N LEU A 119 1.69 12.27 -13.78
CA LEU A 119 2.74 12.89 -14.58
C LEU A 119 2.39 14.38 -14.70
N HIS A 120 3.24 15.25 -14.16
CA HIS A 120 3.04 16.68 -14.29
C HIS A 120 3.33 17.09 -15.73
N PHE A 121 2.28 17.34 -16.51
CA PHE A 121 2.43 17.85 -17.87
C PHE A 121 3.05 19.25 -17.82
N ARG A 122 4.32 19.35 -18.20
CA ARG A 122 5.04 20.61 -18.33
C ARG A 122 4.96 21.05 -19.79
N ARG A 123 4.20 22.10 -20.06
CA ARG A 123 4.24 22.77 -21.38
C ARG A 123 5.65 23.29 -21.61
N VAL A 124 6.35 22.68 -22.55
CA VAL A 124 7.63 23.20 -23.05
C VAL A 124 7.31 24.37 -23.98
N GLN A 125 8.18 25.39 -24.02
CA GLN A 125 8.00 26.54 -24.90
C GLN A 125 7.72 26.09 -26.34
N PRO A 126 6.86 26.83 -27.08
CA PRO A 126 6.62 26.53 -28.49
C PRO A 126 7.95 26.52 -29.23
N PHE A 127 8.12 25.52 -30.09
CA PHE A 127 9.33 25.31 -30.88
C PHE A 127 9.61 26.58 -31.70
N ASN A 128 10.58 27.39 -31.28
CA ASN A 128 11.02 28.55 -32.05
C ASN A 128 12.14 28.10 -32.99
N PRO A 129 11.90 28.15 -34.31
CA PRO A 129 12.88 27.67 -35.26
C PRO A 129 14.17 28.47 -35.36
N ALA A 130 14.21 29.69 -34.83
CA ALA A 130 15.40 30.54 -34.92
C ALA A 130 16.41 30.30 -33.78
N GLY A 131 16.02 29.63 -32.69
CA GLY A 131 16.79 29.59 -31.45
C GLY A 131 17.87 28.51 -31.36
N TYR A 132 17.93 27.57 -32.30
CA TYR A 132 18.82 26.41 -32.23
C TYR A 132 20.14 26.54 -32.99
N LEU A 133 20.26 27.48 -33.92
CA LEU A 133 21.54 27.75 -34.60
C LEU A 133 22.63 28.27 -33.63
N LEU A 134 22.24 28.70 -32.43
CA LEU A 134 23.15 29.19 -31.38
C LEU A 134 23.46 28.14 -30.29
N ARG A 135 22.92 26.91 -30.36
CA ARG A 135 23.06 25.91 -29.28
C ARG A 135 23.78 24.61 -29.66
N LEU A 136 24.18 24.44 -30.91
CA LEU A 136 25.11 23.36 -31.25
C LEU A 136 26.52 23.77 -30.84
N PRO A 137 27.23 22.98 -30.02
CA PRO A 137 28.65 23.20 -29.84
C PRO A 137 29.31 23.08 -31.23
N VAL A 138 30.16 24.05 -31.54
CA VAL A 138 31.00 24.07 -32.73
C VAL A 138 32.04 22.95 -32.58
N GLY A 139 31.60 21.71 -32.75
CA GLY A 139 32.42 20.51 -32.77
C GLY A 139 32.32 19.95 -34.18
N GLY A 140 33.32 20.25 -35.01
CA GLY A 140 33.36 19.82 -36.39
C GLY A 140 33.42 18.31 -36.51
N THR A 141 32.31 17.71 -36.94
CA THR A 141 32.35 16.43 -37.63
C THR A 141 31.53 16.57 -38.91
N SER A 142 32.23 16.39 -40.03
CA SER A 142 31.73 16.45 -41.40
C SER A 142 30.38 15.73 -41.56
N MET A 143 29.42 16.41 -42.18
CA MET A 143 28.11 15.86 -42.57
C MET A 143 28.17 14.68 -43.56
N SER A 144 29.35 14.28 -44.04
CA SER A 144 29.50 13.15 -44.97
C SER A 144 29.33 11.77 -44.32
N ALA A 145 29.23 11.64 -42.99
CA ALA A 145 29.20 10.34 -42.32
C ALA A 145 27.79 9.82 -41.98
N ILE A 146 26.74 10.64 -42.01
CA ILE A 146 25.39 10.25 -41.54
C ILE A 146 24.53 9.64 -42.67
N ALA A 147 24.92 9.80 -43.94
CA ALA A 147 24.16 9.29 -45.09
C ALA A 147 24.18 7.75 -45.24
N GLY A 148 24.99 7.02 -44.46
CA GLY A 148 25.17 5.56 -44.63
C GLY A 148 24.26 4.65 -43.79
N LEU A 149 23.47 5.17 -42.85
CA LEU A 149 22.74 4.33 -41.89
C LEU A 149 21.21 4.36 -42.02
N HIS A 150 20.66 5.16 -42.93
CA HIS A 150 19.21 5.26 -43.12
C HIS A 150 18.62 4.31 -44.18
N SER A 151 19.43 3.56 -44.93
CA SER A 151 18.92 2.60 -45.93
C SER A 151 18.77 1.16 -45.44
N SER A 152 19.35 0.78 -44.28
CA SER A 152 19.30 -0.62 -43.82
C SER A 152 18.10 -0.97 -42.93
N CYS A 153 17.32 0.02 -42.46
CA CYS A 153 16.26 -0.22 -41.48
C CYS A 153 14.83 -0.18 -42.06
N ALA A 154 14.66 0.16 -43.34
CA ALA A 154 13.35 0.27 -43.99
C ALA A 154 12.88 -1.01 -44.70
N GLU A 155 13.75 -1.99 -44.99
CA GLU A 155 13.35 -3.19 -45.75
C GLU A 155 12.87 -4.39 -44.90
N ARG A 156 12.81 -4.28 -43.57
CA ARG A 156 12.43 -5.41 -42.70
C ARG A 156 10.99 -5.40 -42.18
N TYR A 157 10.16 -4.45 -42.60
CA TYR A 157 8.76 -4.35 -42.16
C TYR A 157 7.71 -4.75 -43.20
N GLU A 158 8.10 -5.18 -44.41
CA GLU A 158 7.15 -5.68 -45.42
C GLU A 158 7.04 -7.22 -45.51
N GLU A 159 7.83 -8.00 -44.75
CA GLU A 159 7.74 -9.48 -44.76
C GLU A 159 6.88 -10.08 -43.62
N LEU A 160 6.09 -9.27 -42.90
CA LEU A 160 5.14 -9.74 -41.86
C LEU A 160 3.76 -9.07 -41.97
N MET A 161 3.24 -8.94 -43.19
CA MET A 161 1.80 -8.96 -43.51
C MET A 161 1.58 -9.80 -44.77
#